data_AF-A0A3C0U0C8-F1
#
_entry.id   AF-A0A3C0U0C8-F1
#
_cell.length_a   1.000
_cell.length_b   1.000
_cell.length_c   1.000
_cell.angle_alpha   90.00
_cell.angle_beta   90.00
_cell.angle_gamma   90.00
#
_symmetry.space_group_name_H-M   'P 1'
#
loop_
_entity.id
_entity.type
_entity.pdbx_description
1 polymer ?
#
loop_
_entity_poly.entity_id
_entity_poly.type
_entity_poly.pdbx_seq_one_letter_code
_entity_poly.pdbx_strand_id
1 'polypeptide(L)' 'NYGESIVYALGSALGFLLSMVIMSGVRSRLKAANVPKSFKGTPMLYVAAGLLSLAFLGFKGLIK' A
#
# COMPACT_ATOMS: atom_id res chain seq x y z
N ASN A 1 -23.18 -8.88 -15.47
CA ASN A 1 -22.74 -10.28 -15.36
C ASN A 1 -22.31 -10.53 -13.92
N TYR A 2 -23.00 -11.40 -13.17
CA TYR A 2 -22.78 -11.57 -11.72
C TYR A 2 -21.40 -12.18 -11.40
N GLY A 3 -20.89 -13.05 -12.29
CA GLY A 3 -19.56 -13.66 -12.14
C GLY A 3 -18.42 -12.66 -12.24
N GLU A 4 -18.49 -11.69 -13.16
CA GLU A 4 -17.49 -10.62 -13.28
C GLU A 4 -17.42 -9.75 -12.01
N SER A 5 -18.58 -9.45 -11.39
CA SER A 5 -18.62 -8.66 -10.16
C SER A 5 -17.93 -9.38 -9.00
N ILE A 6 -18.08 -10.70 -8.89
CA ILE A 6 -17.40 -11.52 -7.87
C ILE A 6 -15.87 -11.50 -8.09
N VAL A 7 -15.42 -11.68 -9.33
CA VAL A 7 -13.99 -11.66 -9.67
C VAL A 7 -13.37 -10.29 -9.41
N TYR A 8 -14.09 -9.22 -9.75
CA TYR A 8 -13.66 -7.84 -9.47
C TYR A 8 -13.56 -7.56 -7.96
N ALA A 9 -14.56 -7.98 -7.18
CA ALA A 9 -14.54 -7.85 -5.73
C ALA A 9 -13.38 -8.64 -5.09
N LEU A 10 -13.11 -9.86 -5.55
CA LEU A 10 -11.98 -10.66 -5.09
C LEU A 10 -10.63 -10.01 -5.44
N GLY A 11 -10.47 -9.55 -6.68
CA GLY A 11 -9.24 -8.89 -7.12
C GLY A 11 -8.95 -7.61 -6.33
N SER A 12 -9.96 -6.76 -6.14
CA SER A 12 -9.84 -5.53 -5.35
C SER A 12 -9.56 -5.80 -3.86
N ALA A 13 -10.20 -6.79 -3.26
CA ALA A 13 -9.94 -7.19 -1.87
C ALA A 13 -8.51 -7.71 -1.68
N LEU A 14 -8.02 -8.55 -2.60
CA LEU A 14 -6.65 -9.05 -2.58
C LEU A 14 -5.61 -7.92 -2.73
N GLY A 15 -5.85 -6.97 -3.63
CA GLY A 15 -4.99 -5.79 -3.79
C GLY A 15 -4.94 -4.92 -2.53
N PHE A 16 -6.09 -4.72 -1.88
CA PHE A 16 -6.15 -3.98 -0.62
C PHE A 16 -5.44 -4.71 0.53
N LEU A 17 -5.61 -6.03 0.64
CA LEU A 17 -4.92 -6.87 1.62
C LEU A 17 -3.40 -6.74 1.46
N LEU A 18 -2.90 -6.89 0.22
CA LEU A 18 -1.47 -6.75 -0.08
C LEU A 18 -0.94 -5.37 0.35
N SER A 19 -1.68 -4.30 0.03
CA SER A 19 -1.37 -2.93 0.46
C SER A 19 -1.25 -2.81 1.98
N MET A 20 -2.21 -3.35 2.73
CA MET A 20 -2.20 -3.31 4.20
C MET A 20 -1.01 -4.07 4.81
N VAL A 21 -0.67 -5.24 4.27
CA VAL A 21 0.46 -6.05 4.76
C VAL A 21 1.78 -5.29 4.56
N ILE A 22 1.98 -4.69 3.38
CA ILE A 22 3.17 -3.88 3.09
C ILE A 22 3.22 -2.69 4.06
N MET A 23 2.11 -1.97 4.22
CA MET A 23 2.04 -0.80 5.11
C MET A 23 2.34 -1.17 6.58
N SER A 24 1.87 -2.33 7.04
CA SER A 24 2.16 -2.86 8.37
C SER A 24 3.67 -3.14 8.55
N GLY A 25 4.30 -3.77 7.56
CA GLY A 25 5.75 -4.02 7.55
C GLY A 25 6.56 -2.74 7.56
N VAL A 26 6.20 -1.76 6.72
CA VAL A 26 6.86 -0.44 6.68
C VAL A 26 6.71 0.29 8.01
N ARG A 27 5.52 0.28 8.61
CA ARG A 27 5.28 0.89 9.92
C ARG A 27 6.13 0.24 11.01
N SER A 28 6.32 -1.08 10.98
CA SER A 28 7.19 -1.78 11.93
C SER A 28 8.66 -1.36 11.79
N ARG A 29 9.18 -1.34 10.55
CA ARG A 29 10.56 -0.89 10.28
C ARG A 29 10.79 0.57 10.67
N LEU A 30 9.80 1.42 10.42
CA LEU A 30 9.87 2.84 10.77
C LEU A 30 9.94 3.09 12.28
N LYS A 31 9.29 2.24 13.09
CA LYS A 31 9.39 2.30 14.56
C LYS A 31 10.77 1.93 15.07
N ALA A 32 11.46 1.02 14.39
CA ALA A 32 12.83 0.60 14.72
C ALA A 32 13.90 1.57 14.17
N ALA A 33 13.54 2.41 13.19
CA ALA A 33 14.47 3.36 12.57
C ALA A 33 14.61 4.67 13.39
N ASN A 34 15.81 5.25 13.37
CA ASN A 34 16.08 6.57 13.95
C ASN A 34 15.57 7.68 13.02
N VAL A 35 14.27 7.93 13.08
CA VAL A 35 13.62 9.03 12.34
C VAL A 35 13.79 10.38 13.05
N PRO A 36 14.06 11.50 12.34
CA PRO A 36 14.11 12.83 12.92
C PRO A 36 12.77 13.21 13.56
N LYS A 37 12.80 13.93 14.70
CA LYS A 37 11.62 14.20 15.55
C LYS A 37 10.41 14.75 14.79
N SER A 38 10.63 15.60 13.78
CA SER A 38 9.56 16.20 12.96
C SER A 38 8.83 15.22 12.04
N PHE A 39 9.43 14.07 11.72
CA PHE A 39 8.86 13.03 10.85
C PHE A 39 8.43 11.77 11.61
N LYS A 40 8.61 11.72 12.93
CA LYS A 40 8.22 10.56 13.74
C LYS A 40 6.71 10.38 13.72
N GLY A 41 6.29 9.13 13.51
CA GLY A 41 4.88 8.73 13.58
C GLY A 41 4.12 9.00 12.28
N THR A 42 3.13 9.88 12.33
CA THR A 42 2.13 10.09 11.28
C THR A 42 2.68 10.63 9.96
N PRO A 43 3.59 11.63 9.94
CA PRO A 43 4.05 12.23 8.68
C PRO A 43 4.75 11.23 7.76
N MET A 44 5.62 10.38 8.32
CA MET A 44 6.37 9.41 7.52
C MET A 44 5.52 8.22 7.06
N LEU A 45 4.43 7.91 7.76
CA LEU A 45 3.40 7.00 7.28
C LEU A 45 2.73 7.51 6.00
N TYR A 46 2.44 8.82 5.90
CA TYR A 46 1.91 9.41 4.66
C TYR A 46 2.92 9.38 3.52
N VAL A 47 4.20 9.61 3.79
CA VAL A 47 5.26 9.45 2.78
C VAL A 47 5.33 8.01 2.29
N ALA A 48 5.31 7.03 3.19
CA ALA A 48 5.27 5.61 2.84
C ALA A 48 4.01 5.25 2.03
N ALA A 49 2.85 5.80 2.37
CA ALA A 49 1.62 5.63 1.59
C ALA A 49 1.74 6.22 0.18
N GLY A 50 2.38 7.38 0.03
CA GLY A 50 2.71 7.95 -1.28
C GLY A 50 3.63 7.06 -2.11
N LEU A 51 4.69 6.52 -1.51
CA LEU A 51 5.60 5.57 -2.16
C LEU A 51 4.89 4.27 -2.56
N LEU A 52 4.00 3.77 -1.72
CA LEU A 52 3.19 2.59 -2.03
C LEU A 52 2.22 2.85 -3.20
N SER A 53 1.62 4.05 -3.27
CA SER A 53 0.81 4.48 -4.41
C SER A 53 1.62 4.49 -5.71
N LEU A 54 2.85 5.01 -5.67
CA LEU A 54 3.76 4.99 -6.82
C LEU A 54 4.11 3.56 -7.26
N ALA A 55 4.32 2.65 -6.31
CA ALA A 55 4.54 1.24 -6.61
C ALA A 55 3.32 0.62 -7.33
N PHE A 56 2.11 0.93 -6.88
CA PHE A 56 0.88 0.44 -7.54
C PHE A 56 0.66 1.07 -8.92
N LEU A 57 1.04 2.33 -9.13
CA LEU A 57 1.01 2.96 -10.46
C LEU A 57 1.90 2.22 -11.48
N GLY A 58 2.97 1.58 -11.03
CA GLY A 58 3.80 0.72 -11.88
C GLY A 58 3.03 -0.44 -12.53
N PHE A 59 1.94 -0.91 -11.91
CA PHE A 59 1.11 -1.97 -12.48
C PHE A 59 0.12 -1.48 -13.56
N LYS A 60 -0.07 -0.15 -13.71
CA LYS A 60 -1.02 0.41 -14.68
C LYS A 60 -0.67 0.09 -16.15
N GLY A 61 0.59 -0.22 -16.45
CA GLY A 61 1.06 -0.56 -17.80
C GLY A 61 1.11 -2.06 -18.12
N LEU A 62 0.72 -2.94 -17.18
CA LEU A 62 0.91 -4.39 -17.31
C LEU A 62 -0.17 -5.11 -18.14
N ILE A 63 -1.31 -4.47 -18.39
CA ILE A 63 -2.45 -5.08 -19.09
C ILE A 63 -2.87 -4.14 -20.23
N LYS A 64 -2.93 -4.67 -21.45
CA LYS A 64 -3.38 -3.98 -22.66
C LYS A 64 -4.77 -4.46 -23.04
#